data_AF-A0A8H6S8S4-F1
#
_entry.id   AF-A0A8H6S8S4-F1
#
_cell.length_a   1.000
_cell.length_b   1.000
_cell.length_c   1.000
_cell.angle_alpha   90.00
_cell.angle_beta   90.00
_cell.angle_gamma   90.00
#
_symmetry.space_group_name_H-M   'P 1'
#
loop_
_entity.id
_entity.type
_entity.pdbx_description
1 polymer ?
#
loop_
_entity_poly.entity_id
_entity_poly.type
_entity_poly.pdbx_seq_one_letter_code
_entity_poly.pdbx_strand_id
1 'polypeptide(L)'
;MKLSASFGLLSDLRAAITVATMPTLKAIWAQPALLCSPSVVSRIFMAAVWNAFAGPTDEGARPAKTKLIQYARGTLLDIGAGLGHSIDYLDLTKVTAYVALEPNALMHSELRRRAELRGFREDKGNLLILRGCGAEDTNAIAAQLAGAGLQVDTMLSVMTVCSIPRPQESLSALINEILAPGGQMLFYEHVLSPLSDVAWWQRLWTPIWRLAFDGCHLDRPVHLWVAGVVDAEGKTFASMAQRVTLRKRQPYNTTSNRRRVVKTPGGKLVYHHIKKPATSPKCGDCGIGLPGIPALRPRQYATISKRQKTVRRAYGGSRCGDCVKQRILRAFLVEEAKIVKKVIKSQQQKK
;
A
#
# COMPACT_ATOMS: atom_id res chain seq x y z
N MET A 1 -16.24 20.08 -1.62
CA MET A 1 -15.01 20.21 -2.45
C MET A 1 -14.48 21.64 -2.40
N LYS A 2 -13.16 21.87 -2.43
CA LYS A 2 -12.64 23.19 -2.81
C LYS A 2 -12.98 23.40 -4.30
N LEU A 3 -13.61 24.53 -4.66
CA LEU A 3 -13.97 24.85 -6.06
C LEU A 3 -12.78 24.72 -7.02
N SER A 4 -11.56 24.97 -6.54
CA SER A 4 -10.31 24.80 -7.28
C SER A 4 -10.10 23.39 -7.85
N ALA A 5 -10.62 22.35 -7.18
CA ALA A 5 -10.51 20.97 -7.66
C ALA A 5 -11.54 20.65 -8.77
N SER A 6 -12.70 21.31 -8.78
CA SER A 6 -13.70 21.16 -9.86
C SER A 6 -13.23 21.81 -11.16
N PHE A 7 -12.55 22.96 -11.07
CA PHE A 7 -12.01 23.66 -12.24
C PHE A 7 -10.65 23.14 -12.72
N GLY A 8 -9.94 22.36 -11.90
CA GLY A 8 -8.70 21.68 -12.32
C GLY A 8 -8.92 20.72 -13.50
N LEU A 9 -10.09 20.09 -13.59
CA LEU A 9 -10.43 19.26 -14.74
C LEU A 9 -10.45 20.06 -16.06
N LEU A 10 -10.85 21.34 -16.02
CA LEU A 10 -10.84 22.20 -17.21
C LEU A 10 -9.42 22.54 -17.66
N SER A 11 -8.49 22.76 -16.73
CA SER A 11 -7.09 22.97 -17.09
C SER A 11 -6.47 21.71 -17.71
N ASP A 12 -6.77 20.54 -17.13
CA ASP A 12 -6.29 19.26 -17.66
C ASP A 12 -6.89 18.97 -19.04
N LEU A 13 -8.19 19.22 -19.22
CA LEU A 13 -8.88 19.07 -20.50
C LEU A 13 -8.31 20.02 -21.55
N ARG A 14 -8.06 21.29 -21.19
CA ARG A 14 -7.45 22.27 -22.10
C ARG A 14 -6.05 21.82 -22.52
N ALA A 15 -5.24 21.31 -21.60
CA ALA A 15 -3.91 20.81 -21.90
C ALA A 15 -3.96 19.55 -22.79
N ALA A 16 -4.86 18.61 -22.50
CA ALA A 16 -5.09 17.42 -23.32
C ALA A 16 -5.51 17.79 -24.75
N ILE A 17 -6.47 18.70 -24.90
CA ILE A 17 -6.88 19.23 -26.21
C ILE A 17 -5.68 19.87 -26.92
N THR A 18 -4.93 20.73 -26.24
CA THR A 18 -3.78 21.43 -26.86
C THR A 18 -2.76 20.45 -27.44
N VAL A 19 -2.43 19.38 -26.71
CA VAL A 19 -1.45 18.38 -27.13
C VAL A 19 -1.98 17.47 -28.24
N ALA A 20 -3.23 17.03 -28.14
CA ALA A 20 -3.77 16.00 -29.03
C ALA A 20 -4.47 16.54 -30.28
N THR A 21 -4.85 17.82 -30.32
CA THR A 21 -5.57 18.42 -31.47
C THR A 21 -4.73 18.35 -32.75
N MET A 22 -3.47 18.78 -32.72
CA MET A 22 -2.62 18.80 -33.92
C MET A 22 -2.32 17.40 -34.49
N PRO A 23 -1.92 16.40 -33.68
CA PRO A 23 -1.79 15.03 -34.15
C PRO A 23 -3.09 14.44 -34.71
N THR A 24 -4.22 14.69 -34.05
CA THR A 24 -5.53 14.17 -34.47
C THR A 24 -5.98 14.79 -35.79
N LEU A 25 -5.83 16.11 -35.95
CA LEU A 25 -6.15 16.80 -37.21
C LEU A 25 -5.26 16.34 -38.36
N LYS A 26 -3.96 16.10 -38.12
CA LYS A 26 -3.06 15.53 -39.13
C LYS A 26 -3.51 14.14 -39.58
N ALA A 27 -3.94 13.29 -38.65
CA ALA A 27 -4.45 11.95 -38.97
C ALA A 27 -5.77 12.02 -39.77
N ILE A 28 -6.70 12.89 -39.38
CA ILE A 28 -7.95 13.12 -40.11
C ILE A 28 -7.67 13.68 -41.51
N TRP A 29 -6.70 14.59 -41.65
CA TRP A 29 -6.34 15.15 -42.95
C TRP A 29 -5.70 14.10 -43.87
N ALA A 30 -4.87 13.20 -43.33
CA ALA A 30 -4.29 12.09 -44.08
C ALA A 30 -5.35 11.03 -44.47
N GLN A 31 -6.39 10.83 -43.66
CA GLN A 31 -7.46 9.86 -43.90
C GLN A 31 -8.83 10.46 -43.54
N PRO A 32 -9.49 11.18 -44.48
CA PRO A 32 -10.76 11.85 -44.22
C PRO A 32 -11.90 10.92 -43.79
N ALA A 33 -11.85 9.64 -44.18
CA ALA A 33 -12.81 8.61 -43.78
C ALA A 33 -12.89 8.38 -42.25
N LEU A 34 -11.86 8.79 -41.50
CA LEU A 34 -11.85 8.71 -40.03
C LEU A 34 -12.98 9.51 -39.37
N LEU A 35 -13.49 10.55 -40.03
CA LEU A 35 -14.64 11.33 -39.52
C LEU A 35 -15.91 10.48 -39.38
N CYS A 36 -16.04 9.39 -40.14
CA CYS A 36 -17.16 8.45 -40.05
C CYS A 36 -16.98 7.40 -38.95
N SER A 37 -15.83 7.38 -38.25
CA SER A 37 -15.52 6.42 -37.19
C SER A 37 -15.07 7.12 -35.89
N PRO A 38 -16.01 7.63 -35.08
CA PRO A 38 -15.69 8.40 -33.87
C PRO A 38 -14.79 7.67 -32.86
N SER A 39 -14.91 6.35 -32.77
CA SER A 39 -14.07 5.51 -31.89
C SER A 39 -12.60 5.52 -32.31
N VAL A 40 -12.30 5.48 -33.61
CA VAL A 40 -10.93 5.50 -34.12
C VAL A 40 -10.28 6.86 -33.89
N VAL A 41 -11.04 7.94 -34.08
CA VAL A 41 -10.58 9.30 -33.75
C VAL A 41 -10.27 9.43 -32.25
N SER A 42 -11.14 8.89 -31.40
CA SER A 42 -10.93 8.88 -29.94
C SER A 42 -9.65 8.12 -29.55
N ARG A 43 -9.37 6.96 -30.19
CA ARG A 43 -8.12 6.20 -29.98
C ARG A 43 -6.87 6.98 -30.39
N ILE A 44 -6.91 7.69 -31.50
CA ILE A 44 -5.78 8.53 -31.97
C ILE A 44 -5.56 9.68 -30.99
N PHE A 45 -6.64 10.36 -30.58
CA PHE A 45 -6.59 11.43 -29.61
C PHE A 45 -6.01 10.91 -28.28
N MET A 46 -6.52 9.79 -27.76
CA MET A 46 -6.04 9.16 -26.53
C MET A 46 -4.56 8.77 -26.62
N ALA A 47 -4.10 8.20 -27.73
CA ALA A 47 -2.69 7.89 -27.93
C ALA A 47 -1.80 9.13 -27.87
N ALA A 48 -2.23 10.23 -28.50
CA ALA A 48 -1.50 11.50 -28.46
C ALA A 48 -1.47 12.12 -27.05
N VAL A 49 -2.60 12.09 -26.32
CA VAL A 49 -2.64 12.54 -24.92
C VAL A 49 -1.71 11.69 -24.06
N TRP A 50 -1.83 10.37 -24.11
CA TRP A 50 -1.08 9.49 -23.23
C TRP A 50 0.43 9.60 -23.46
N ASN A 51 0.89 9.83 -24.69
CA ASN A 51 2.30 10.11 -24.97
C ASN A 51 2.86 11.33 -24.20
N ALA A 52 2.05 12.34 -23.90
CA ALA A 52 2.48 13.51 -23.13
C ALA A 52 2.20 13.39 -21.63
N PHE A 53 1.07 12.78 -21.25
CA PHE A 53 0.60 12.75 -19.85
C PHE A 53 1.04 11.51 -19.07
N ALA A 54 1.36 10.40 -19.73
CA ALA A 54 1.64 9.13 -19.03
C ALA A 54 2.81 9.23 -18.06
N GLY A 55 3.88 9.97 -18.39
CA GLY A 55 5.04 10.15 -17.50
C GLY A 55 4.67 10.85 -16.18
N PRO A 56 4.14 12.08 -16.21
CA PRO A 56 3.69 12.77 -15.00
C PRO A 56 2.62 12.01 -14.21
N THR A 57 1.67 11.36 -14.89
CA THR A 57 0.65 10.53 -14.25
C THR A 57 1.26 9.32 -13.54
N ASP A 58 2.23 8.66 -14.15
CA ASP A 58 2.97 7.55 -13.54
C ASP A 58 3.76 8.00 -12.31
N GLU A 59 4.44 9.15 -12.39
CA GLU A 59 5.19 9.72 -11.26
C GLU A 59 4.29 9.99 -10.04
N GLY A 60 3.10 10.56 -10.27
CA GLY A 60 2.10 10.77 -9.22
C GLY A 60 1.59 9.47 -8.61
N ALA A 61 1.49 8.40 -9.40
CA ALA A 61 1.05 7.07 -8.96
C ALA A 61 2.19 6.20 -8.40
N ARG A 62 3.46 6.58 -8.59
CA ARG A 62 4.68 5.83 -8.21
C ARG A 62 4.60 5.21 -6.81
N PRO A 63 4.23 5.93 -5.72
CA PRO A 63 4.21 5.35 -4.38
C PRO A 63 3.17 4.24 -4.20
N ALA A 64 2.05 4.30 -4.93
CA ALA A 64 1.01 3.28 -4.92
C ALA A 64 1.44 2.08 -5.78
N LYS A 65 1.94 2.34 -6.99
CA LYS A 65 2.44 1.32 -7.92
C LYS A 65 3.57 0.50 -7.31
N THR A 66 4.59 1.12 -6.74
CA THR A 66 5.70 0.39 -6.07
C THR A 66 5.20 -0.54 -4.96
N LYS A 67 4.22 -0.11 -4.16
CA LYS A 67 3.67 -0.93 -3.08
C LYS A 67 2.78 -2.06 -3.56
N LEU A 68 2.10 -1.88 -4.69
CA LEU A 68 1.17 -2.85 -5.26
C LEU A 68 1.91 -3.89 -6.11
N ILE A 69 2.73 -3.43 -7.05
CA ILE A 69 3.35 -4.25 -8.09
C ILE A 69 4.46 -5.16 -7.55
N GLN A 70 5.04 -4.86 -6.38
CA GLN A 70 6.03 -5.74 -5.71
C GLN A 70 5.53 -7.17 -5.41
N TYR A 71 4.20 -7.37 -5.40
CA TYR A 71 3.58 -8.67 -5.17
C TYR A 71 3.43 -9.48 -6.46
N ALA A 72 3.68 -8.91 -7.64
CA ALA A 72 3.57 -9.61 -8.91
C ALA A 72 4.56 -10.78 -9.00
N ARG A 73 4.09 -11.91 -9.55
CA ARG A 73 4.85 -13.16 -9.66
C ARG A 73 4.39 -13.98 -10.87
N GLY A 74 5.29 -14.82 -11.38
CA GLY A 74 5.02 -15.72 -12.50
C GLY A 74 4.73 -14.95 -13.80
N THR A 75 3.79 -15.44 -14.59
CA THR A 75 3.33 -14.75 -15.79
C THR A 75 2.37 -13.62 -15.41
N LEU A 76 2.74 -12.38 -15.76
CA LEU A 76 1.94 -11.19 -15.51
C LEU A 76 1.11 -10.82 -16.74
N LEU A 77 -0.21 -10.70 -16.60
CA LEU A 77 -1.08 -10.07 -17.59
C LEU A 77 -1.38 -8.62 -17.19
N ASP A 78 -0.83 -7.64 -17.91
CA ASP A 78 -1.11 -6.21 -17.72
C ASP A 78 -2.28 -5.77 -18.61
N ILE A 79 -3.43 -5.53 -17.97
CA ILE A 79 -4.70 -5.15 -18.59
C ILE A 79 -4.69 -3.63 -18.83
N GLY A 80 -4.68 -3.22 -20.10
CA GLY A 80 -4.49 -1.83 -20.50
C GLY A 80 -3.07 -1.36 -20.23
N ALA A 81 -2.09 -2.11 -20.75
CA ALA A 81 -0.67 -1.81 -20.52
C ALA A 81 -0.27 -0.41 -21.02
N GLY A 82 -1.03 0.18 -21.94
CA GLY A 82 -0.75 1.49 -22.53
C GLY A 82 0.65 1.55 -23.11
N LEU A 83 1.45 2.51 -22.63
CA LEU A 83 2.85 2.68 -23.03
C LEU A 83 3.84 1.82 -22.20
N GLY A 84 3.36 0.93 -21.32
CA GLY A 84 4.23 -0.01 -20.59
C GLY A 84 4.89 0.53 -19.32
N HIS A 85 4.34 1.58 -18.70
CA HIS A 85 4.93 2.19 -17.50
C HIS A 85 4.92 1.25 -16.28
N SER A 86 4.01 0.29 -16.21
CA SER A 86 3.95 -0.70 -15.12
C SER A 86 5.17 -1.62 -15.08
N ILE A 87 5.83 -1.86 -16.21
CA ILE A 87 7.00 -2.73 -16.34
C ILE A 87 8.16 -2.22 -15.48
N ASP A 88 8.30 -0.89 -15.34
CA ASP A 88 9.37 -0.24 -14.59
C ASP A 88 9.36 -0.56 -13.08
N TYR A 89 8.24 -1.11 -12.58
CA TYR A 89 8.02 -1.44 -11.17
C TYR A 89 8.11 -2.95 -10.86
N LEU A 90 8.34 -3.78 -11.88
CA LEU A 90 8.37 -5.22 -11.73
C LEU A 90 9.65 -5.70 -11.07
N ASP A 91 9.49 -6.71 -10.23
CA ASP A 91 10.60 -7.49 -9.69
C ASP A 91 10.94 -8.61 -10.69
N LEU A 92 11.99 -8.40 -11.48
CA LEU A 92 12.41 -9.31 -12.55
C LEU A 92 12.85 -10.69 -12.02
N THR A 93 13.06 -10.85 -10.72
CA THR A 93 13.36 -12.15 -10.11
C THR A 93 12.11 -13.00 -9.89
N LYS A 94 10.93 -12.38 -9.83
CA LYS A 94 9.65 -13.04 -9.55
C LYS A 94 8.77 -13.18 -10.78
N VAL A 95 8.88 -12.27 -11.74
CA VAL A 95 8.08 -12.24 -12.96
C VAL A 95 8.84 -12.96 -14.07
N THR A 96 8.25 -14.03 -14.60
CA THR A 96 8.87 -14.90 -15.61
C THR A 96 8.53 -14.47 -17.03
N ALA A 97 7.30 -14.00 -17.25
CA ALA A 97 6.81 -13.53 -18.54
C ALA A 97 5.87 -12.33 -18.36
N TYR A 98 5.88 -11.43 -19.33
CA TYR A 98 5.05 -10.24 -19.37
C TYR A 98 4.11 -10.30 -20.57
N VAL A 99 2.82 -10.38 -20.29
CA VAL A 99 1.75 -10.36 -21.28
C VAL A 99 1.06 -9.00 -21.21
N ALA A 100 1.13 -8.24 -22.28
CA ALA A 100 0.51 -6.92 -22.37
C ALA A 100 -0.78 -6.99 -23.18
N LEU A 101 -1.89 -6.56 -22.57
CA LEU A 101 -3.16 -6.37 -23.25
C LEU A 101 -3.39 -4.88 -23.46
N GLU A 102 -3.30 -4.42 -24.71
CA GLU A 102 -3.54 -3.03 -25.08
C GLU A 102 -4.29 -2.96 -26.41
N PRO A 103 -5.58 -2.56 -26.44
CA PRO A 103 -6.35 -2.51 -27.69
C PRO A 103 -5.86 -1.43 -28.66
N ASN A 104 -5.18 -0.38 -28.18
CA ASN A 104 -4.66 0.69 -29.02
C ASN A 104 -3.25 0.38 -29.57
N ALA A 105 -3.22 -0.13 -30.80
CA ALA A 105 -1.98 -0.49 -31.49
C ALA A 105 -0.96 0.66 -31.62
N LEU A 106 -1.39 1.93 -31.54
CA LEU A 106 -0.49 3.09 -31.62
C LEU A 106 0.48 3.17 -30.43
N MET A 107 0.16 2.51 -29.31
CA MET A 107 1.00 2.48 -28.10
C MET A 107 1.98 1.31 -28.09
N HIS A 108 1.82 0.32 -28.97
CA HIS A 108 2.57 -0.94 -28.94
C HIS A 108 4.06 -0.76 -29.20
N SER A 109 4.45 0.23 -30.02
CA SER A 109 5.87 0.49 -30.34
C SER A 109 6.66 0.91 -29.10
N GLU A 110 6.13 1.87 -28.33
CA GLU A 110 6.74 2.35 -27.09
C GLU A 110 6.67 1.29 -25.98
N LEU A 111 5.54 0.59 -25.85
CA LEU A 111 5.38 -0.54 -24.95
C LEU A 111 6.45 -1.61 -25.18
N ARG A 112 6.66 -2.01 -26.44
CA ARG A 112 7.70 -2.98 -26.81
C ARG A 112 9.09 -2.44 -26.45
N ARG A 113 9.40 -1.20 -26.82
CA ARG A 113 10.69 -0.57 -26.51
C ARG A 113 10.99 -0.59 -25.01
N ARG A 114 9.99 -0.30 -24.16
CA ARG A 114 10.17 -0.33 -22.70
C ARG A 114 10.31 -1.74 -22.13
N ALA A 115 9.54 -2.68 -22.65
CA ALA A 115 9.66 -4.08 -22.29
C ALA A 115 11.08 -4.60 -22.57
N GLU A 116 11.62 -4.28 -23.76
CA GLU A 116 12.97 -4.66 -24.17
C GLU A 116 14.05 -4.07 -23.27
N LEU A 117 13.92 -2.80 -22.85
CA LEU A 117 14.83 -2.15 -21.90
C LEU A 117 14.87 -2.85 -20.53
N ARG A 118 13.80 -3.55 -20.16
CA ARG A 118 13.70 -4.32 -18.91
C ARG A 118 13.99 -5.82 -19.09
N GLY A 119 14.37 -6.23 -20.30
CA GLY A 119 14.77 -7.61 -20.61
C GLY A 119 13.64 -8.54 -21.06
N PHE A 120 12.43 -8.02 -21.27
CA PHE A 120 11.31 -8.75 -21.86
C PHE A 120 11.35 -8.59 -23.38
N ARG A 121 11.39 -9.70 -24.12
CA ARG A 121 11.51 -9.71 -25.57
C ARG A 121 10.66 -10.83 -26.18
N GLU A 122 10.03 -10.53 -27.32
CA GLU A 122 9.17 -11.51 -28.01
C GLU A 122 9.99 -12.73 -28.50
N ASP A 123 11.26 -12.54 -28.87
CA ASP A 123 12.17 -13.61 -29.32
C ASP A 123 12.55 -14.61 -28.22
N LYS A 124 12.62 -14.16 -26.97
CA LYS A 124 12.88 -15.01 -25.79
C LYS A 124 11.63 -15.72 -25.27
N GLY A 125 10.45 -15.41 -25.82
CA GLY A 125 9.17 -15.95 -25.35
C GLY A 125 8.72 -15.42 -23.99
N ASN A 126 9.41 -14.41 -23.42
CA ASN A 126 9.03 -13.80 -22.13
C ASN A 126 8.24 -12.49 -22.28
N LEU A 127 7.92 -12.08 -23.51
CA LEU A 127 7.03 -10.97 -23.83
C LEU A 127 5.96 -11.43 -24.82
N LEU A 128 4.69 -11.14 -24.52
CA LEU A 128 3.58 -11.32 -25.45
C LEU A 128 2.73 -10.05 -25.45
N ILE A 129 2.61 -9.38 -26.61
CA ILE A 129 1.68 -8.26 -26.79
C ILE A 129 0.44 -8.80 -27.50
N LEU A 130 -0.69 -8.84 -26.80
CA LEU A 130 -1.96 -9.32 -27.35
C LEU A 130 -2.48 -8.32 -28.39
N ARG A 131 -2.82 -8.83 -29.58
CA ARG A 131 -3.19 -8.01 -30.73
C ARG A 131 -4.66 -8.17 -31.07
N GLY A 132 -5.30 -7.06 -31.44
CA GLY A 132 -6.64 -7.05 -32.03
C GLY A 132 -7.78 -7.47 -31.10
N CYS A 133 -7.55 -7.54 -29.79
CA CYS A 133 -8.55 -7.92 -28.80
C CYS A 133 -8.57 -6.91 -27.65
N GLY A 134 -9.78 -6.63 -27.14
CA GLY A 134 -9.98 -5.90 -25.90
C GLY A 134 -10.03 -6.84 -24.69
N ALA A 135 -10.17 -6.27 -23.50
CA ALA A 135 -10.37 -7.03 -22.26
C ALA A 135 -11.72 -7.77 -22.22
N GLU A 136 -12.66 -7.38 -23.06
CA GLU A 136 -13.95 -8.02 -23.27
C GLU A 136 -13.88 -9.31 -24.10
N ASP A 137 -12.78 -9.53 -24.83
CA ASP A 137 -12.64 -10.64 -25.78
C ASP A 137 -11.85 -11.80 -25.16
N THR A 138 -12.35 -12.38 -24.06
CA THR A 138 -11.66 -13.43 -23.30
C THR A 138 -11.25 -14.63 -24.15
N ASN A 139 -12.08 -15.02 -25.14
CA ASN A 139 -11.75 -16.10 -26.08
C ASN A 139 -10.49 -15.80 -26.92
N ALA A 140 -10.35 -14.57 -27.41
CA ALA A 140 -9.21 -14.16 -28.22
C ALA A 140 -7.93 -14.07 -27.36
N ILE A 141 -8.08 -13.62 -26.11
CA ILE A 141 -7.00 -13.60 -25.11
C ILE A 141 -6.55 -15.04 -24.82
N ALA A 142 -7.48 -15.94 -24.52
CA ALA A 142 -7.20 -17.35 -24.25
C ALA A 142 -6.49 -18.03 -25.43
N ALA A 143 -6.95 -17.80 -26.66
CA ALA A 143 -6.34 -18.38 -27.85
C ALA A 143 -4.89 -17.92 -28.06
N GLN A 144 -4.61 -16.62 -27.86
CA GLN A 144 -3.25 -16.08 -27.97
C GLN A 144 -2.33 -16.56 -26.84
N LEU A 145 -2.84 -16.64 -25.61
CA LEU A 145 -2.11 -17.20 -24.47
C LEU A 145 -1.77 -18.69 -24.68
N ALA A 146 -2.74 -19.47 -25.14
CA ALA A 146 -2.56 -20.89 -25.45
C ALA A 146 -1.55 -21.09 -26.58
N GLY A 147 -1.60 -20.27 -27.63
CA GLY A 147 -0.63 -20.29 -28.72
C GLY A 147 0.80 -19.98 -28.27
N ALA A 148 0.96 -19.20 -27.19
CA ALA A 148 2.25 -18.93 -26.56
C ALA A 148 2.64 -19.93 -25.46
N GLY A 149 1.76 -20.87 -25.09
CA GLY A 149 1.97 -21.80 -23.99
C GLY A 149 2.07 -21.12 -22.62
N LEU A 150 1.44 -19.96 -22.44
CA LEU A 150 1.52 -19.15 -21.23
C LEU A 150 0.25 -19.30 -20.38
N GLN A 151 0.43 -19.48 -19.08
CA GLN A 151 -0.64 -19.46 -18.09
C GLN A 151 -0.45 -18.27 -17.16
N VAL A 152 -1.51 -17.50 -16.88
CA VAL A 152 -1.44 -16.23 -16.14
C VAL A 152 -1.50 -16.46 -14.62
N ASP A 153 -0.44 -16.08 -13.91
CA ASP A 153 -0.36 -16.19 -12.44
C ASP A 153 -0.79 -14.90 -11.72
N THR A 154 -0.50 -13.75 -12.34
CA THR A 154 -0.83 -12.43 -11.80
C THR A 154 -1.52 -11.60 -12.89
N MET A 155 -2.67 -11.00 -12.57
CA MET A 155 -3.26 -9.94 -13.38
C MET A 155 -2.97 -8.59 -12.76
N LEU A 156 -2.62 -7.61 -13.59
CA LEU A 156 -2.44 -6.22 -13.20
C LEU A 156 -3.41 -5.34 -13.97
N SER A 157 -4.04 -4.40 -13.29
CA SER A 157 -4.87 -3.37 -13.92
C SER A 157 -4.57 -2.01 -13.27
N VAL A 158 -4.15 -1.03 -14.08
CA VAL A 158 -3.77 0.31 -13.59
C VAL A 158 -4.50 1.35 -14.41
N MET A 159 -5.58 1.90 -13.85
CA MET A 159 -6.45 2.92 -14.45
C MET A 159 -7.06 2.49 -15.80
N THR A 160 -7.44 1.22 -15.93
CA THR A 160 -7.92 0.65 -17.19
C THR A 160 -9.41 0.30 -17.16
N VAL A 161 -9.93 -0.25 -16.06
CA VAL A 161 -11.28 -0.87 -16.04
C VAL A 161 -12.39 0.12 -16.39
N CYS A 162 -12.14 1.42 -16.21
CA CYS A 162 -13.07 2.48 -16.52
C CYS A 162 -13.39 2.65 -18.02
N SER A 163 -12.54 2.18 -18.95
CA SER A 163 -12.78 2.25 -20.40
C SER A 163 -13.36 0.96 -21.00
N ILE A 164 -13.29 -0.17 -20.29
CA ILE A 164 -13.80 -1.46 -20.78
C ILE A 164 -15.32 -1.39 -21.01
N PRO A 165 -15.89 -1.82 -22.15
CA PRO A 165 -17.33 -1.67 -22.40
C PRO A 165 -18.23 -2.36 -21.37
N ARG A 166 -17.93 -3.62 -21.01
CA ARG A 166 -18.70 -4.46 -20.07
C ARG A 166 -17.81 -4.93 -18.89
N PRO A 167 -17.41 -4.02 -17.99
CA PRO A 167 -16.33 -4.27 -17.04
C PRO A 167 -16.62 -5.40 -16.05
N GLN A 168 -17.87 -5.56 -15.59
CA GLN A 168 -18.22 -6.65 -14.65
C GLN A 168 -18.09 -8.02 -15.29
N GLU A 169 -18.66 -8.19 -16.49
CA GLU A 169 -18.61 -9.44 -17.25
C GLU A 169 -17.17 -9.77 -17.65
N SER A 170 -16.43 -8.78 -18.18
CA SER A 170 -15.03 -8.95 -18.56
C SER A 170 -14.15 -9.31 -17.37
N LEU A 171 -14.30 -8.64 -16.22
CA LEU A 171 -13.53 -8.99 -15.02
C LEU A 171 -13.84 -10.41 -14.54
N SER A 172 -15.12 -10.78 -14.51
CA SER A 172 -15.53 -12.13 -14.13
C SER A 172 -14.94 -13.19 -15.06
N ALA A 173 -15.04 -12.98 -16.38
CA ALA A 173 -14.51 -13.90 -17.38
C ALA A 173 -12.98 -14.00 -17.31
N LEU A 174 -12.28 -12.87 -17.21
CA LEU A 174 -10.82 -12.86 -17.06
C LEU A 174 -10.39 -13.63 -15.81
N ILE A 175 -10.99 -13.34 -14.65
CA ILE A 175 -10.62 -14.00 -13.39
C ILE A 175 -10.93 -15.50 -13.41
N ASN A 176 -12.07 -15.92 -13.98
CA ASN A 176 -12.50 -17.31 -13.94
C ASN A 176 -11.91 -18.18 -15.06
N GLU A 177 -11.59 -17.61 -16.22
CA GLU A 177 -11.17 -18.38 -17.40
C GLU A 177 -9.68 -18.22 -17.72
N ILE A 178 -9.07 -17.07 -17.41
CA ILE A 178 -7.68 -16.78 -17.78
C ILE A 178 -6.72 -16.93 -16.61
N LEU A 179 -7.15 -16.60 -15.39
CA LEU A 179 -6.29 -16.64 -14.22
C LEU A 179 -6.07 -18.08 -13.75
N ALA A 180 -4.82 -18.43 -13.46
CA ALA A 180 -4.48 -19.73 -12.89
C ALA A 180 -5.12 -19.93 -11.51
N PRO A 181 -5.41 -21.19 -11.10
CA PRO A 181 -5.80 -21.51 -9.73
C PRO A 181 -4.76 -20.99 -8.72
N GLY A 182 -5.20 -20.21 -7.74
CA GLY A 182 -4.30 -19.56 -6.76
C GLY A 182 -3.52 -18.37 -7.32
N GLY A 183 -3.86 -17.90 -8.52
CA GLY A 183 -3.41 -16.62 -9.06
C GLY A 183 -3.99 -15.43 -8.30
N GLN A 184 -3.50 -14.25 -8.63
CA GLN A 184 -3.90 -13.01 -7.94
C GLN A 184 -4.19 -11.89 -8.94
N MET A 185 -5.09 -10.98 -8.57
CA MET A 185 -5.29 -9.73 -9.29
C MET A 185 -4.81 -8.55 -8.44
N LEU A 186 -3.92 -7.75 -9.02
CA LEU A 186 -3.43 -6.48 -8.48
C LEU A 186 -4.10 -5.36 -9.25
N PHE A 187 -4.70 -4.39 -8.55
CA PHE A 187 -5.37 -3.29 -9.23
C PHE A 187 -5.14 -1.93 -8.54
N TYR A 188 -4.96 -0.90 -9.37
CA TYR A 188 -4.95 0.51 -8.98
C TYR A 188 -5.88 1.25 -9.94
N GLU A 189 -7.12 1.44 -9.51
CA GLU A 189 -8.18 1.95 -10.38
C GLU A 189 -8.73 3.29 -9.89
N HIS A 190 -9.20 4.08 -10.85
CA HIS A 190 -10.08 5.19 -10.52
C HIS A 190 -11.44 4.61 -10.06
N VAL A 191 -12.08 5.28 -9.11
CA VAL A 191 -13.36 4.83 -8.56
C VAL A 191 -14.32 5.99 -8.39
N LEU A 192 -15.61 5.69 -8.46
CA LEU A 192 -16.64 6.61 -7.99
C LEU A 192 -16.35 7.01 -6.54
N SER A 193 -16.29 8.30 -6.28
CA SER A 193 -16.01 8.84 -4.95
C SER A 193 -17.15 8.51 -3.98
N PRO A 194 -16.85 8.17 -2.71
CA PRO A 194 -17.88 8.00 -1.68
C PRO A 194 -18.51 9.33 -1.26
N LEU A 195 -17.90 10.47 -1.63
CA LEU A 195 -18.44 11.80 -1.34
C LEU A 195 -19.42 12.21 -2.44
N SER A 196 -20.66 12.53 -2.06
CA SER A 196 -21.76 12.80 -2.99
C SER A 196 -21.51 14.01 -3.89
N ASP A 197 -20.82 15.05 -3.39
CA ASP A 197 -20.46 16.24 -4.16
C ASP A 197 -19.43 15.92 -5.26
N VAL A 198 -18.41 15.12 -4.94
CA VAL A 198 -17.41 14.66 -5.92
C VAL A 198 -18.04 13.73 -6.95
N ALA A 199 -18.86 12.79 -6.49
CA ALA A 199 -19.56 11.83 -7.35
C ALA A 199 -20.48 12.54 -8.37
N TRP A 200 -21.12 13.64 -7.96
CA TRP A 200 -21.92 14.46 -8.87
C TRP A 200 -21.09 15.05 -10.01
N TRP A 201 -19.91 15.62 -9.71
CA TRP A 201 -19.02 16.15 -10.74
C TRP A 201 -18.48 15.04 -11.66
N GLN A 202 -18.14 13.86 -11.12
CA GLN A 202 -17.73 12.71 -11.94
C GLN A 202 -18.81 12.34 -12.96
N ARG A 203 -20.08 12.27 -12.52
CA ARG A 203 -21.23 11.98 -13.40
C ARG A 203 -21.46 13.09 -14.42
N LEU A 204 -21.34 14.35 -14.03
CA LEU A 204 -21.53 15.49 -14.94
C LEU A 204 -20.52 15.48 -16.10
N TRP A 205 -19.25 15.20 -15.82
CA TRP A 205 -18.17 15.24 -16.82
C TRP A 205 -18.07 13.96 -17.66
N THR A 206 -18.62 12.84 -17.18
CA THR A 206 -18.53 11.53 -17.84
C THR A 206 -18.96 11.54 -19.32
N PRO A 207 -20.08 12.16 -19.75
CA PRO A 207 -20.51 12.13 -21.14
C PRO A 207 -19.52 12.77 -22.12
N ILE A 208 -18.87 13.86 -21.72
CA ILE A 208 -17.85 14.53 -22.54
C ILE A 208 -16.53 13.74 -22.48
N TRP A 209 -16.17 13.28 -21.28
CA TRP A 209 -14.94 12.53 -21.04
C TRP A 209 -14.88 11.22 -21.83
N ARG A 210 -15.95 10.43 -21.83
CA ARG A 210 -15.99 9.14 -22.54
C ARG A 210 -15.81 9.26 -24.06
N LEU A 211 -16.22 10.39 -24.64
CA LEU A 211 -16.07 10.64 -26.08
C LEU A 211 -14.64 10.99 -26.44
N ALA A 212 -13.96 11.77 -25.60
CA ALA A 212 -12.59 12.23 -25.84
C ALA A 212 -11.52 11.19 -25.44
N PHE A 213 -11.75 10.39 -24.40
CA PHE A 213 -10.75 9.50 -23.80
C PHE A 213 -11.10 8.02 -23.97
N ASP A 214 -11.33 7.60 -25.22
CA ASP A 214 -11.49 6.20 -25.64
C ASP A 214 -12.47 5.38 -24.76
N GLY A 215 -13.64 5.96 -24.46
CA GLY A 215 -14.68 5.29 -23.69
C GLY A 215 -14.49 5.30 -22.17
N CYS A 216 -13.53 6.04 -21.62
CA CYS A 216 -13.32 6.14 -20.18
C CYS A 216 -14.54 6.75 -19.45
N HIS A 217 -15.06 6.08 -18.43
CA HIS A 217 -16.15 6.57 -17.58
C HIS A 217 -15.66 6.96 -16.19
N LEU A 218 -15.90 8.21 -15.76
CA LEU A 218 -15.46 8.71 -14.46
C LEU A 218 -16.36 8.29 -13.29
N ASP A 219 -17.55 7.77 -13.55
CA ASP A 219 -18.58 7.49 -12.55
C ASP A 219 -18.71 6.02 -12.16
N ARG A 220 -17.79 5.16 -12.62
CA ARG A 220 -17.83 3.72 -12.38
C ARG A 220 -17.36 3.34 -10.98
N PRO A 221 -18.14 2.57 -10.19
CA PRO A 221 -17.72 2.07 -8.88
C PRO A 221 -16.89 0.79 -9.00
N VAL A 222 -15.76 0.84 -9.70
CA VAL A 222 -14.91 -0.34 -10.02
C VAL A 222 -14.54 -1.16 -8.78
N HIS A 223 -14.28 -0.50 -7.64
CA HIS A 223 -13.97 -1.18 -6.38
C HIS A 223 -15.08 -2.14 -5.91
N LEU A 224 -16.35 -1.86 -6.20
CA LEU A 224 -17.46 -2.74 -5.85
C LEU A 224 -17.53 -3.93 -6.79
N TRP A 225 -17.20 -3.73 -8.07
CA TRP A 225 -17.23 -4.79 -9.08
C TRP A 225 -16.14 -5.81 -8.83
N VAL A 226 -14.90 -5.35 -8.61
CA VAL A 226 -13.78 -6.23 -8.23
C VAL A 226 -14.09 -6.94 -6.91
N ALA A 227 -14.72 -6.26 -5.94
CA ALA A 227 -15.12 -6.88 -4.68
C ALA A 227 -16.23 -7.94 -4.83
N GLY A 228 -17.09 -7.77 -5.83
CA GLY A 228 -18.22 -8.66 -6.12
C GLY A 228 -17.89 -9.84 -7.01
N VAL A 229 -16.68 -9.93 -7.60
CA VAL A 229 -16.29 -11.10 -8.37
C VAL A 229 -16.18 -12.30 -7.44
N VAL A 230 -16.90 -13.37 -7.79
CA VAL A 230 -16.83 -14.67 -7.13
C VAL A 230 -16.05 -15.63 -8.02
N ASP A 231 -15.21 -16.47 -7.41
CA ASP A 231 -14.56 -17.58 -8.09
C ASP A 231 -15.57 -18.68 -8.45
N ALA A 232 -15.13 -19.68 -9.22
CA ALA A 232 -15.95 -20.82 -9.62
C ALA A 232 -16.51 -21.61 -8.42
N GLU A 233 -15.86 -21.51 -7.25
CA GLU A 233 -16.28 -22.11 -5.98
C GLU A 233 -17.20 -21.20 -5.14
N GLY A 234 -17.60 -20.03 -5.64
CA GLY A 234 -18.53 -19.11 -5.01
C GLY A 234 -17.94 -18.25 -3.89
N LYS A 235 -16.61 -18.19 -3.75
CA LYS A 235 -15.91 -17.31 -2.80
C LYS A 235 -15.58 -15.98 -3.48
N THR A 236 -15.70 -14.88 -2.73
CA THR A 236 -15.32 -13.55 -3.22
C THR A 236 -13.82 -13.48 -3.46
N PHE A 237 -13.42 -13.16 -4.69
CA PHE A 237 -12.03 -13.09 -5.15
C PHE A 237 -11.24 -11.96 -4.47
N ALA A 238 -11.91 -10.87 -4.11
CA ALA A 238 -11.25 -9.75 -3.44
C ALA A 238 -11.13 -9.96 -1.93
N SER A 239 -9.96 -10.38 -1.47
CA SER A 239 -9.55 -10.04 -0.10
C SER A 239 -9.16 -8.56 -0.07
N MET A 240 -10.13 -7.65 0.06
CA MET A 240 -9.82 -6.24 0.26
C MET A 240 -8.82 -6.09 1.42
N ALA A 241 -7.67 -5.47 1.17
CA ALA A 241 -6.71 -5.16 2.22
C ALA A 241 -7.44 -4.36 3.31
N GLN A 242 -7.72 -5.02 4.44
CA GLN A 242 -8.64 -4.49 5.43
C GLN A 242 -7.97 -3.30 6.14
N ARG A 243 -8.34 -2.09 5.69
CA ARG A 243 -7.89 -0.84 6.29
C ARG A 243 -8.54 -0.67 7.66
N VAL A 244 -7.76 -0.20 8.61
CA VAL A 244 -8.18 -0.02 10.00
C VAL A 244 -8.34 1.46 10.32
N THR A 245 -9.44 1.82 10.99
CA THR A 245 -9.74 3.19 11.41
C THR A 245 -9.36 3.42 12.86
N LEU A 246 -8.89 4.63 13.17
CA LEU A 246 -8.58 5.02 14.54
C LEU A 246 -9.87 5.06 15.37
N ARG A 247 -9.82 4.45 16.56
CA ARG A 247 -10.96 4.43 17.50
C ARG A 247 -10.98 5.63 18.45
N LYS A 248 -9.85 6.33 18.59
CA LYS A 248 -9.73 7.55 19.42
C LYS A 248 -9.75 8.79 18.54
N ARG A 249 -10.21 9.91 19.10
CA ARG A 249 -10.21 11.24 18.46
C ARG A 249 -8.82 11.85 18.24
N GLN A 250 -7.74 11.20 18.70
CA GLN A 250 -6.37 11.68 18.51
C GLN A 250 -5.80 11.08 17.21
N PRO A 251 -5.70 11.85 16.10
CA PRO A 251 -5.22 11.34 14.82
C PRO A 251 -3.70 11.16 14.76
N TYR A 252 -2.94 11.86 15.61
CA TYR A 252 -1.48 11.92 15.48
C TYR A 252 -0.76 10.68 16.02
N ASN A 253 0.35 10.31 15.36
CA ASN A 253 1.21 9.21 15.77
C ASN A 253 2.16 9.65 16.90
N THR A 254 1.67 9.62 18.14
CA THR A 254 2.43 9.99 19.33
C THR A 254 2.78 8.78 20.20
N THR A 255 3.75 8.95 21.11
CA THR A 255 4.15 7.86 22.05
C THR A 255 3.01 7.40 22.97
N SER A 256 2.01 8.24 23.24
CA SER A 256 0.81 7.89 23.99
C SER A 256 -0.28 7.24 23.13
N ASN A 257 -0.21 7.38 21.81
CA ASN A 257 -1.18 6.85 20.84
C ASN A 257 -0.62 5.67 20.03
N ARG A 258 0.30 4.89 20.61
CA ARG A 258 0.81 3.67 19.98
C ARG A 258 -0.29 2.64 19.85
N ARG A 259 -0.31 1.95 18.71
CA ARG A 259 -1.37 1.03 18.29
C ARG A 259 -0.76 -0.21 17.64
N ARG A 260 -1.47 -1.34 17.75
CA ARG A 260 -1.17 -2.60 17.08
C ARG A 260 -2.41 -3.09 16.36
N VAL A 261 -2.24 -3.59 15.14
CA VAL A 261 -3.31 -4.25 14.39
C VAL A 261 -3.48 -5.67 14.93
N VAL A 262 -4.72 -6.04 15.24
CA VAL A 262 -5.08 -7.36 15.77
C VAL A 262 -6.26 -7.90 14.97
N LYS A 263 -6.22 -9.20 14.64
CA LYS A 263 -7.35 -9.91 14.03
C LYS A 263 -8.29 -10.40 15.13
N THR A 264 -9.55 -10.00 15.04
CA THR A 264 -10.61 -10.45 15.96
C THR A 264 -11.05 -11.88 15.65
N PRO A 265 -11.68 -12.60 16.59
CA PRO A 265 -12.25 -13.92 16.32
C PRO A 265 -13.23 -13.94 15.13
N GLY A 266 -13.99 -12.86 14.92
CA GLY A 266 -14.86 -12.66 13.76
C GLY A 266 -14.14 -12.27 12.46
N GLY A 267 -12.82 -12.50 12.37
CA GLY A 267 -12.02 -12.27 11.16
C GLY A 267 -11.68 -10.82 10.83
N LYS A 268 -12.21 -9.82 11.55
CA LYS A 268 -11.97 -8.38 11.28
C LYS A 268 -10.67 -7.89 11.90
N LEU A 269 -9.88 -7.12 11.14
CA LEU A 269 -8.72 -6.37 11.63
C LEU A 269 -9.14 -5.10 12.37
N VAL A 270 -8.57 -4.86 13.56
CA VAL A 270 -8.85 -3.67 14.39
C VAL A 270 -7.58 -3.14 15.05
N TYR A 271 -7.57 -1.85 15.39
CA TYR A 271 -6.51 -1.28 16.23
C TYR A 271 -6.75 -1.54 17.72
N HIS A 272 -5.78 -2.15 18.38
CA HIS A 272 -5.64 -2.19 19.83
C HIS A 272 -4.62 -1.14 20.28
N HIS A 273 -4.98 -0.31 21.25
CA HIS A 273 -4.07 0.70 21.80
C HIS A 273 -3.09 0.06 22.78
N ILE A 274 -1.80 0.30 22.58
CA ILE A 274 -0.74 -0.20 23.44
C ILE A 274 -0.46 0.85 24.53
N LYS A 275 -0.43 0.42 25.78
CA LYS A 275 -0.03 1.29 26.91
C LYS A 275 1.48 1.52 26.85
N LYS A 276 1.95 2.69 27.30
CA LYS A 276 3.40 2.95 27.37
C LYS A 276 4.09 1.92 28.28
N PRO A 277 5.25 1.37 27.88
CA PRO A 277 6.01 0.43 28.71
C PRO A 277 6.39 1.10 30.03
N ALA A 278 6.43 0.31 31.09
CA ALA A 278 6.85 0.76 32.42
C ALA A 278 8.34 0.50 32.62
N THR A 279 8.97 1.34 33.43
CA THR A 279 10.36 1.16 33.85
C THR A 279 10.39 0.44 35.20
N SER A 280 11.41 -0.40 35.43
CA SER A 280 11.63 -1.02 36.73
C SER A 280 11.98 0.03 37.80
N PRO A 281 11.59 -0.18 39.08
CA PRO A 281 12.06 0.63 40.18
C PRO A 281 13.58 0.53 40.31
N LYS A 282 14.22 1.68 40.46
CA LYS A 282 15.68 1.78 40.53
C LYS A 282 16.15 1.91 41.97
N CYS A 283 17.34 1.37 42.26
CA CYS A 283 18.04 1.60 43.50
C CYS A 283 18.34 3.09 43.65
N GLY A 284 17.99 3.68 44.79
CA GLY A 284 18.24 5.11 45.01
C GLY A 284 19.71 5.50 45.20
N ASP A 285 20.63 4.53 45.36
CA ASP A 285 22.07 4.80 45.51
C ASP A 285 22.79 4.64 44.16
N CYS A 286 22.70 3.45 43.53
CA CYS A 286 23.44 3.12 42.32
C CYS A 286 22.62 3.15 41.02
N GLY A 287 21.30 3.38 41.08
CA GLY A 287 20.44 3.47 39.90
C GLY A 287 20.11 2.15 39.18
N ILE A 288 20.65 1.01 39.65
CA ILE A 288 20.33 -0.32 39.07
C ILE A 288 18.85 -0.67 39.26
N GLY A 289 18.25 -1.34 38.27
CA GLY A 289 16.90 -1.89 38.41
C GLY A 289 16.84 -2.93 39.53
N LEU A 290 15.90 -2.78 40.47
CA LEU A 290 15.80 -3.66 41.62
C LEU A 290 15.29 -5.05 41.21
N PRO A 291 16.07 -6.12 41.44
CA PRO A 291 15.64 -7.47 41.09
C PRO A 291 14.49 -7.93 41.99
N GLY A 292 13.61 -8.76 41.43
CA GLY A 292 12.45 -9.30 42.13
C GLY A 292 11.24 -8.35 42.24
N ILE A 293 11.32 -7.14 41.68
CA ILE A 293 10.19 -6.19 41.63
C ILE A 293 9.76 -5.99 40.17
N PRO A 294 8.49 -6.26 39.82
CA PRO A 294 8.03 -6.21 38.43
C PRO A 294 7.96 -4.77 37.93
N ALA A 295 8.35 -4.52 36.66
CA ALA A 295 8.24 -3.22 36.03
C ALA A 295 6.78 -2.92 35.64
N LEU A 296 6.08 -2.14 36.47
CA LEU A 296 4.66 -1.82 36.29
C LEU A 296 4.40 -0.31 36.29
N ARG A 297 3.28 0.14 35.74
CA ARG A 297 2.89 1.56 35.80
C ARG A 297 2.47 1.92 37.23
N PRO A 298 2.62 3.18 37.68
CA PRO A 298 2.29 3.59 39.05
C PRO A 298 0.90 3.15 39.53
N ARG A 299 -0.12 3.24 38.66
CA ARG A 299 -1.49 2.79 39.00
C ARG A 299 -1.62 1.28 39.19
N GLN A 300 -0.81 0.48 38.48
CA GLN A 300 -0.80 -0.98 38.64
C GLN A 300 -0.11 -1.40 39.94
N TYR A 301 0.81 -0.59 40.47
CA TYR A 301 1.36 -0.84 41.80
C TYR A 301 0.31 -0.73 42.91
N ALA A 302 -0.79 0.00 42.72
CA ALA A 302 -1.87 0.04 43.70
C ALA A 302 -2.62 -1.31 43.79
N THR A 303 -2.70 -2.06 42.68
CA THR A 303 -3.51 -3.29 42.58
C THR A 303 -2.78 -4.58 42.96
N ILE A 304 -1.44 -4.60 42.95
CA ILE A 304 -0.68 -5.81 43.27
C ILE A 304 -0.51 -6.00 44.79
N SER A 305 -0.21 -7.23 45.20
CA SER A 305 0.06 -7.58 46.61
C SER A 305 1.35 -6.94 47.13
N LYS A 306 1.46 -6.70 48.45
CA LYS A 306 2.66 -6.12 49.09
C LYS A 306 3.92 -6.96 48.82
N ARG A 307 3.80 -8.29 48.80
CA ARG A 307 4.90 -9.23 48.50
C ARG A 307 5.56 -8.95 47.15
N GLN A 308 4.80 -8.52 46.16
CA GLN A 308 5.32 -8.20 44.82
C GLN A 308 5.90 -6.78 44.72
N LYS A 309 5.65 -5.91 45.71
CA LYS A 309 6.17 -4.52 45.74
C LYS A 309 7.51 -4.41 46.45
N THR A 310 7.84 -5.37 47.30
CA THR A 310 8.97 -5.28 48.25
C THR A 310 9.79 -6.55 48.27
N VAL A 311 11.06 -6.45 48.66
CA VAL A 311 11.94 -7.60 48.92
C VAL A 311 12.07 -7.78 50.44
N ARG A 312 12.06 -9.03 50.94
CA ARG A 312 12.15 -9.32 52.37
C ARG A 312 13.59 -9.16 52.91
N ARG A 313 14.01 -7.91 53.10
CA ARG A 313 15.28 -7.51 53.75
C ARG A 313 15.25 -6.05 54.17
N ALA A 314 16.25 -5.60 54.92
CA ALA A 314 16.45 -4.18 55.22
C ALA A 314 16.56 -3.35 53.92
N TYR A 315 15.85 -2.22 53.88
CA TYR A 315 15.71 -1.35 52.71
C TYR A 315 15.21 -2.06 51.43
N GLY A 316 14.51 -3.19 51.58
CA GLY A 316 13.94 -3.93 50.46
C GLY A 316 12.89 -3.10 49.72
N GLY A 317 13.07 -2.93 48.42
CA GLY A 317 12.19 -2.09 47.60
C GLY A 317 12.75 -0.72 47.24
N SER A 318 13.82 -0.25 47.92
CA SER A 318 14.42 1.07 47.65
C SER A 318 15.92 1.03 47.37
N ARG A 319 16.65 0.07 47.95
CA ARG A 319 18.11 -0.09 47.76
C ARG A 319 18.43 -1.50 47.27
N CYS A 320 19.48 -1.70 46.47
CA CYS A 320 19.94 -3.04 46.05
C CYS A 320 20.67 -3.76 47.20
N GLY A 321 21.00 -5.05 47.03
CA GLY A 321 21.69 -5.84 48.04
C GLY A 321 23.08 -5.28 48.38
N ASP A 322 23.85 -4.92 47.36
CA ASP A 322 25.23 -4.44 47.53
C ASP A 322 25.29 -3.08 48.23
N CYS A 323 24.41 -2.14 47.88
CA CYS A 323 24.34 -0.85 48.56
C CYS A 323 23.93 -1.01 50.03
N VAL A 324 23.07 -1.98 50.36
CA VAL A 324 22.74 -2.27 51.76
C VAL A 324 23.94 -2.87 52.50
N LYS A 325 24.68 -3.79 51.87
CA LYS A 325 25.93 -4.34 52.42
C LYS A 325 26.94 -3.23 52.73
N GLN A 326 27.17 -2.32 51.78
CA GLN A 326 28.07 -1.18 51.96
C GLN A 326 27.61 -0.24 53.08
N ARG A 327 26.30 0.02 53.21
CA ARG A 327 25.74 0.83 54.30
C ARG A 327 26.01 0.21 55.66
N ILE A 328 25.80 -1.09 55.80
CA ILE A 328 26.04 -1.82 57.05
C ILE A 328 27.53 -1.74 57.41
N LEU A 329 28.42 -2.08 56.47
CA LEU A 329 29.87 -2.05 56.70
C LEU A 329 30.35 -0.64 57.07
N ARG A 330 29.89 0.38 56.34
CA ARG A 330 30.26 1.77 56.62
C ARG A 330 29.77 2.22 58.00
N ALA A 331 28.53 1.90 58.37
CA ALA A 331 27.99 2.27 59.67
C ALA A 331 28.79 1.62 60.80
N PHE A 332 29.07 0.31 60.69
CA PHE A 332 29.85 -0.42 61.68
C PHE A 332 31.26 0.15 61.85
N LEU A 333 32.03 0.26 60.76
CA LEU A 333 33.41 0.73 60.82
C LEU A 333 33.52 2.18 61.32
N VAL A 334 32.55 3.03 60.99
CA VAL A 334 32.51 4.41 61.48
C VAL A 334 32.26 4.46 62.98
N GLU A 335 31.35 3.65 63.51
CA GLU A 335 31.10 3.60 64.96
C GLU A 335 32.29 2.99 65.72
N GLU A 336 32.90 1.92 65.22
CA GLU A 336 34.12 1.35 65.80
C GLU A 336 35.25 2.39 65.85
N ALA A 337 35.49 3.10 64.75
CA ALA A 337 36.48 4.16 64.70
C ALA A 337 36.17 5.30 65.69
N LYS A 338 34.89 5.63 65.93
CA LYS A 338 34.50 6.63 66.94
C LYS A 338 34.79 6.13 68.36
N ILE A 339 34.52 4.86 68.66
CA ILE A 339 34.81 4.26 69.96
C ILE A 339 36.31 4.25 70.22
N VAL A 340 37.11 3.77 69.26
CA VAL A 340 38.58 3.76 69.35
C VAL A 340 39.12 5.17 69.61
N LYS A 341 38.63 6.18 68.87
CA LYS A 341 39.02 7.59 69.11
C LYS A 341 38.67 8.07 70.51
N LYS A 342 37.50 7.70 71.06
CA LYS A 342 37.11 8.05 72.44
C LYS A 342 38.03 7.40 73.46
N VAL A 343 38.37 6.12 73.27
CA VAL A 343 39.28 5.38 74.18
C VAL A 343 40.67 6.00 74.16
N ILE A 344 41.26 6.25 72.98
CA ILE A 344 42.57 6.89 72.84
C ILE A 344 42.58 8.27 73.54
N LYS A 345 41.55 9.09 73.32
CA LYS A 345 41.40 10.39 73.99
C LYS A 345 41.35 10.25 75.51
N SER A 346 40.62 9.27 76.03
CA SER A 346 40.53 9.02 77.49
C SER A 346 41.85 8.53 78.09
N GLN A 347 42.65 7.76 77.34
CA GLN A 347 43.96 7.30 77.80
C GLN A 347 44.99 8.43 77.81
N GLN A 348 44.95 9.33 76.82
CA GLN A 348 45.80 10.52 76.78
C GLN A 348 45.51 11.48 77.93
N GLN A 349 44.25 11.60 78.35
CA GLN A 349 43.85 12.47 79.48
C GLN A 349 44.27 11.92 80.86
N LYS A 350 44.61 10.62 80.96
CA LYS A 350 45.05 9.99 82.22
C LYS A 350 46.56 10.03 82.43
N LYS A 351 47.34 10.43 81.41
CA LYS A 351 48.79 10.64 81.49
C LYS A 351 49.06 12.12 81.75
#